data_AF-A0A7C2WPD7-F1
#
_entry.id   AF-A0A7C2WPD7-F1
#
_cell.length_a   1.000
_cell.length_b   1.000
_cell.length_c   1.000
_cell.angle_alpha   90.00
_cell.angle_beta   90.00
_cell.angle_gamma   90.00
#
_symmetry.space_group_name_H-M   'P 1'
#
loop_
_entity.id
_entity.type
_entity.pdbx_description
1 polymer ?
#
loop_
_entity_poly.entity_id
_entity_poly.type
_entity_poly.pdbx_seq_one_letter_code
_entity_poly.pdbx_strand_id
1 'polypeptide(L)'
;MPQTEARTPVAPKGTERIGRSLHINLSTAELYEHAIRAGEGLLAANGPLVVRTGQHTGRSPKDKFVVREPWSEAKIWWGEINQPISEEHYLRLRARLLDYLADKTLYAQDCYIGAHPAHRRSLRVYTETAWASISTAALTDSLLAPACCSRRTTM
;
A
#
# COMPACT_ATOMS: atom_id res chain seq x y z
N MET A 1 15.45 -12.66 -29.16
CA MET A 1 14.18 -12.06 -28.68
C MET A 1 13.54 -13.02 -27.69
N PRO A 2 13.65 -12.84 -26.37
CA PRO A 2 12.75 -13.56 -25.47
C PRO A 2 11.40 -12.84 -25.46
N GLN A 3 10.35 -13.64 -25.47
CA GLN A 3 8.98 -13.25 -25.75
C GLN A 3 8.39 -12.44 -24.57
N THR A 4 7.64 -11.39 -24.88
CA THR A 4 6.83 -10.64 -23.92
C THR A 4 5.70 -11.55 -23.45
N GLU A 5 5.92 -12.30 -22.37
CA GLU A 5 4.83 -13.01 -21.70
C GLU A 5 3.84 -11.97 -21.14
N ALA A 6 2.58 -12.13 -21.54
CA ALA A 6 1.48 -11.28 -21.11
C ALA A 6 1.42 -11.22 -19.58
N ARG A 7 1.33 -10.01 -19.04
CA ARG A 7 1.19 -9.74 -17.60
C ARG A 7 -0.17 -10.27 -17.13
N THR A 8 -0.25 -11.53 -16.72
CA THR A 8 -1.46 -12.06 -16.08
C THR A 8 -1.68 -11.29 -14.77
N PRO A 9 -2.86 -10.66 -14.57
CA PRO A 9 -3.22 -10.09 -13.28
C PRO A 9 -3.26 -11.24 -12.27
N VAL A 10 -2.32 -11.25 -11.32
CA VAL A 10 -2.38 -12.18 -10.20
C VAL A 10 -3.55 -11.72 -9.33
N ALA A 11 -4.69 -12.39 -9.45
CA ALA A 11 -5.81 -12.19 -8.52
C ALA A 11 -5.30 -12.49 -7.10
N PRO A 12 -5.33 -11.53 -6.16
CA PRO A 12 -4.83 -11.79 -4.83
C PRO A 12 -5.73 -12.82 -4.14
N LYS A 13 -5.10 -13.87 -3.62
CA LYS A 13 -5.76 -14.88 -2.79
C LYS A 13 -6.24 -14.21 -1.50
N GLY A 14 -7.55 -14.28 -1.24
CA GLY A 14 -8.19 -13.73 -0.04
C GLY A 14 -8.97 -12.43 -0.27
N THR A 15 -9.97 -12.44 -1.16
CA THR A 15 -10.95 -11.35 -1.26
C THR A 15 -12.03 -11.53 -0.20
N GLU A 16 -11.69 -11.34 1.07
CA GLU A 16 -12.70 -10.86 2.03
C GLU A 16 -13.15 -9.49 1.52
N ARG A 17 -14.47 -9.26 1.44
CA ARG A 17 -14.99 -7.94 1.04
C ARG A 17 -14.72 -6.97 2.19
N ILE A 18 -13.58 -6.27 2.11
CA ILE A 18 -13.19 -5.26 3.10
C ILE A 18 -13.92 -3.95 2.76
N GLY A 19 -14.64 -3.41 3.74
CA GLY A 19 -15.36 -2.14 3.64
C GLY A 19 -16.68 -2.18 2.88
N ARG A 20 -17.39 -1.04 2.95
CA ARG A 20 -18.70 -0.83 2.31
C ARG A 20 -18.56 -0.74 0.79
N SER A 21 -17.57 0.00 0.34
CA SER A 21 -17.25 0.25 -1.08
C SER A 21 -15.75 0.26 -1.27
N LEU A 22 -15.30 -0.16 -2.45
CA LEU A 22 -13.89 -0.29 -2.79
C LEU A 22 -13.62 0.30 -4.17
N HIS A 23 -12.75 1.32 -4.22
CA HIS A 23 -12.22 1.86 -5.45
C HIS A 23 -10.89 1.19 -5.77
N ILE A 24 -10.78 0.50 -6.90
CA ILE A 24 -9.62 -0.33 -7.23
C ILE A 24 -8.83 0.33 -8.35
N ASN A 25 -7.51 0.51 -8.13
CA ASN A 25 -6.54 0.97 -9.12
C ASN A 25 -6.95 2.26 -9.84
N LEU A 26 -7.52 3.21 -9.10
CA LEU A 26 -7.81 4.55 -9.63
C LEU A 26 -6.52 5.21 -10.12
N SER A 27 -6.64 5.98 -11.19
CA SER A 27 -5.55 6.79 -11.72
C SER A 27 -5.17 7.92 -10.75
N THR A 28 -3.97 8.46 -10.90
CA THR A 28 -3.52 9.60 -10.10
C THR A 28 -4.48 10.79 -10.22
N ALA A 29 -5.04 11.05 -11.41
CA ALA A 29 -5.98 12.15 -11.62
C ALA A 29 -7.28 11.94 -10.82
N GLU A 30 -7.87 10.75 -10.88
CA GLU A 30 -9.08 10.42 -10.11
C GLU A 30 -8.82 10.51 -8.60
N LEU A 31 -7.67 10.03 -8.14
CA LEU A 31 -7.30 10.12 -6.73
C LEU A 31 -7.11 11.58 -6.27
N TYR A 32 -6.59 12.45 -7.14
CA TYR A 32 -6.51 13.89 -6.86
C TYR A 32 -7.89 14.50 -6.67
N GLU A 33 -8.84 14.20 -7.57
CA GLU A 33 -10.22 14.67 -7.45
C GLU A 33 -10.87 14.19 -6.15
N HIS A 34 -10.68 12.92 -5.81
CA HIS A 34 -11.21 12.34 -4.58
C HIS A 34 -10.60 13.00 -3.33
N ALA A 35 -9.28 13.18 -3.29
CA ALA A 35 -8.59 13.81 -2.16
C ALA A 35 -9.08 15.25 -1.92
N ILE A 36 -9.27 16.02 -3.00
CA ILE A 36 -9.77 17.40 -2.92
C ILE A 36 -11.24 17.42 -2.47
N ARG A 37 -12.10 16.58 -3.06
CA ARG A 37 -13.53 16.50 -2.69
C ARG A 37 -13.73 16.07 -1.23
N ALA A 38 -12.86 15.19 -0.73
CA ALA A 38 -12.88 14.73 0.66
C ALA A 38 -12.22 15.71 1.64
N GLY A 39 -11.63 16.81 1.16
CA GLY A 39 -10.95 17.79 2.01
C GLY A 39 -9.65 17.28 2.66
N GLU A 40 -9.02 16.26 2.06
CA GLU A 40 -7.80 15.62 2.58
C GLU A 40 -6.54 16.48 2.37
N GLY A 41 -6.59 17.44 1.45
CA GLY A 41 -5.46 18.28 1.09
C GLY A 41 -5.86 19.45 0.20
N LEU A 42 -4.85 20.27 -0.16
CA LEU A 42 -4.98 21.45 -0.99
C LEU A 42 -4.00 21.38 -2.15
N LEU A 43 -4.34 21.99 -3.28
CA LEU A 43 -3.39 22.14 -4.39
C LEU A 43 -2.50 23.36 -4.15
N ALA A 44 -1.19 23.14 -4.19
CA ALA A 44 -0.21 24.22 -4.24
C ALA A 44 -0.05 24.78 -5.66
N ALA A 45 0.65 25.91 -5.75
CA ALA A 45 1.11 26.42 -7.03
C ALA A 45 1.89 25.33 -7.80
N ASN A 46 1.63 25.23 -9.10
CA ASN A 46 2.21 24.23 -10.02
C ASN A 46 1.68 22.79 -9.89
N GLY A 47 0.63 22.54 -9.09
CA GLY A 47 -0.10 21.27 -9.09
C GLY A 47 0.21 20.20 -8.03
N PRO A 48 1.24 20.27 -7.16
CA PRO A 48 1.39 19.30 -6.08
C PRO A 48 0.21 19.32 -5.10
N LEU A 49 -0.19 18.14 -4.65
CA LEU A 49 -1.13 17.97 -3.54
C LEU A 49 -0.39 18.13 -2.20
N VAL A 50 -0.83 19.10 -1.39
CA VAL A 50 -0.32 19.35 -0.03
C VAL A 50 -1.30 18.75 0.97
N VAL A 51 -0.78 17.88 1.84
CA VAL A 51 -1.55 17.17 2.87
C VAL A 51 -0.97 17.44 4.26
N ARG A 52 -1.79 17.27 5.30
CA ARG A 52 -1.36 17.38 6.70
C ARG A 52 -1.55 16.04 7.38
N THR A 53 -0.48 15.45 7.91
CA THR A 53 -0.50 14.13 8.58
C THR A 53 -0.91 14.20 10.05
N GLY A 54 -1.26 15.39 10.56
CA GLY A 54 -1.71 15.60 11.93
C GLY A 54 -0.58 15.55 12.95
N GLN A 55 -0.83 14.86 14.07
CA GLN A 55 0.11 14.79 15.21
C GLN A 55 1.42 14.06 14.87
N HIS A 56 1.36 13.07 13.98
CA HIS A 56 2.50 12.25 13.62
C HIS A 56 3.10 12.74 12.30
N THR A 57 4.24 13.43 12.38
CA THR A 57 4.96 13.98 11.22
C THR A 57 6.15 13.13 10.78
N GLY A 58 6.36 11.99 11.44
CA GLY A 58 7.46 11.07 11.16
C GLY A 58 7.12 9.65 11.59
N ARG A 59 8.15 8.79 11.58
CA ARG A 59 8.00 7.42 12.07
C ARG A 59 7.84 7.40 13.59
N SER A 60 7.09 6.42 14.08
CA SER A 60 6.98 6.09 15.51
C SER A 60 7.64 4.73 15.77
N PRO A 61 8.98 4.66 15.98
CA PRO A 61 9.69 3.38 16.07
C PRO A 61 9.22 2.49 17.22
N LYS A 62 8.72 3.09 18.30
CA LYS A 62 8.25 2.38 19.48
C LYS A 62 6.91 1.67 19.27
N ASP A 63 6.16 2.04 18.23
CA ASP A 63 4.85 1.47 17.90
C ASP A 63 4.92 0.41 16.78
N LYS A 64 6.14 -0.05 16.45
CA LYS A 64 6.36 -1.11 15.47
C LYS A 64 6.51 -2.45 16.18
N PHE A 65 5.60 -3.37 15.88
CA PHE A 65 5.61 -4.73 16.41
C PHE A 65 5.74 -5.77 15.31
N VAL A 66 6.27 -6.93 15.65
CA VAL A 66 6.33 -8.13 14.79
C VAL A 66 5.64 -9.27 15.53
N VAL A 67 4.71 -9.95 14.86
CA VAL A 67 4.00 -11.08 15.46
C VAL A 67 4.99 -12.21 15.73
N ARG A 68 5.00 -12.72 16.96
CA ARG A 68 5.84 -13.85 17.36
C ARG A 68 5.14 -15.15 16.97
N GLU A 69 5.46 -15.66 15.80
CA GLU A 69 4.90 -16.90 15.25
C GLU A 69 5.97 -18.01 15.20
N PRO A 70 5.62 -19.29 15.45
CA PRO A 70 6.61 -20.37 15.57
C PRO A 70 7.53 -20.56 14.33
N TRP A 71 7.02 -20.28 13.13
CA TRP A 71 7.74 -20.54 11.87
C TRP A 71 8.78 -19.45 11.50
N SER A 72 8.66 -18.27 12.10
CA SER A 72 9.50 -17.09 11.84
C SER A 72 10.33 -16.69 13.07
N GLU A 73 9.98 -17.17 14.25
CA GLU A 73 10.59 -16.79 15.53
C GLU A 73 12.12 -16.88 15.54
N ALA A 74 12.69 -17.98 15.04
CA ALA A 74 14.13 -18.19 15.00
C ALA A 74 14.85 -17.35 13.91
N LYS A 75 14.12 -16.74 12.99
CA LYS A 75 14.66 -15.94 11.86
C LYS A 75 14.63 -14.44 12.14
N ILE A 76 13.94 -14.01 13.20
CA ILE A 76 13.76 -12.60 13.53
C ILE A 76 14.82 -12.18 14.54
N TRP A 77 15.46 -11.04 14.28
CA TRP A 77 16.38 -10.41 15.22
C TRP A 77 15.59 -9.59 16.25
N TRP A 78 15.26 -10.21 17.38
CA TRP A 78 14.47 -9.60 18.46
C TRP A 78 15.26 -8.56 19.25
N GLY A 79 14.57 -7.49 19.69
CA GLY A 79 15.16 -6.42 20.49
C GLY A 79 14.25 -5.18 20.55
N GLU A 80 14.80 -4.03 20.94
CA GLU A 80 14.04 -2.77 21.05
C GLU A 80 13.43 -2.30 19.72
N ILE A 81 14.03 -2.67 18.59
CA ILE A 81 13.59 -2.30 17.24
C ILE A 81 12.51 -3.26 16.68
N ASN A 82 12.59 -4.54 17.04
CA ASN A 82 11.66 -5.58 16.61
C ASN A 82 10.99 -6.13 17.86
N GLN A 83 9.97 -5.41 18.33
CA GLN A 83 9.25 -5.76 19.54
C GLN A 83 8.22 -6.86 19.23
N PRO A 84 8.14 -7.93 20.05
CA PRO A 84 7.19 -9.00 19.82
C PRO A 84 5.77 -8.56 20.22
N ILE A 85 4.78 -9.00 19.44
CA ILE A 85 3.37 -9.04 19.84
C ILE A 85 2.88 -10.49 19.75
N SER A 86 2.04 -10.93 20.70
CA SER A 86 1.45 -12.27 20.63
C SER A 86 0.47 -12.37 19.47
N GLU A 87 0.34 -13.56 18.89
CA GLU A 87 -0.62 -13.83 17.82
C GLU A 87 -2.06 -13.49 18.27
N GLU A 88 -2.43 -13.84 19.50
CA GLU A 88 -3.74 -13.50 20.07
C GLU A 88 -3.99 -11.97 20.08
N HIS A 89 -3.01 -11.18 20.52
CA HIS A 89 -3.15 -9.72 20.56
C HIS A 89 -3.25 -9.12 19.16
N TYR A 90 -2.46 -9.64 18.21
CA TYR A 90 -2.54 -9.26 16.80
C TYR A 90 -3.92 -9.59 16.22
N LEU A 91 -4.46 -10.79 16.46
CA LEU A 91 -5.77 -11.20 15.97
C LEU A 91 -6.89 -10.31 16.52
N ARG A 92 -6.83 -9.96 17.82
CA ARG A 92 -7.78 -9.00 18.42
C ARG A 92 -7.69 -7.61 17.80
N LEU A 93 -6.48 -7.13 17.51
CA LEU A 93 -6.28 -5.84 16.83
C LEU A 93 -6.80 -5.89 15.39
N ARG A 94 -6.51 -6.96 14.66
CA ARG A 94 -6.98 -7.18 13.28
C ARG A 94 -8.51 -7.21 13.23
N ALA A 95 -9.16 -7.92 14.13
CA ALA A 95 -10.63 -7.98 14.19
C ALA A 95 -11.23 -6.58 14.37
N ARG A 96 -10.73 -5.80 15.34
CA ARG A 96 -11.18 -4.42 15.56
C ARG A 96 -10.95 -3.51 14.36
N LEU A 97 -9.83 -3.69 13.64
CA LEU A 97 -9.54 -2.94 12.42
C LEU A 97 -10.54 -3.30 11.32
N LEU A 98 -10.83 -4.58 11.11
CA LEU A 98 -11.79 -5.01 10.09
C LEU A 98 -13.21 -4.54 10.40
N ASP A 99 -13.62 -4.58 11.67
CA ASP A 99 -14.91 -4.06 12.11
C ASP A 99 -15.01 -2.54 11.86
N TYR A 100 -13.95 -1.79 12.16
CA TYR A 100 -13.87 -0.36 11.88
C TYR A 100 -13.95 -0.06 10.38
N LEU A 101 -13.32 -0.87 9.55
CA LEU A 101 -13.30 -0.66 8.10
C LEU A 101 -14.62 -1.06 7.44
N ALA A 102 -15.46 -1.89 8.06
CA ALA A 102 -16.64 -2.50 7.45
C ALA A 102 -17.64 -1.49 6.86
N ASP A 103 -17.75 -0.29 7.44
CA ASP A 103 -18.66 0.78 6.99
C ASP A 103 -17.99 1.81 6.06
N LYS A 104 -16.69 1.70 5.82
CA LYS A 104 -15.87 2.70 5.10
C LYS A 104 -15.82 2.45 3.60
N THR A 105 -15.64 3.55 2.86
CA THR A 105 -15.16 3.50 1.48
C THR A 105 -13.64 3.39 1.51
N LEU A 106 -13.07 2.43 0.78
CA LEU A 106 -11.64 2.20 0.73
C LEU A 106 -11.09 2.34 -0.68
N TYR A 107 -9.79 2.56 -0.77
CA TYR A 107 -9.00 2.53 -1.99
C TYR A 107 -8.05 1.35 -1.97
N ALA A 108 -8.04 0.55 -3.03
CA ALA A 108 -7.08 -0.52 -3.24
C ALA A 108 -6.14 -0.19 -4.40
N GLN A 109 -4.84 -0.38 -4.18
CA GLN A 109 -3.80 -0.29 -5.21
C GLN A 109 -3.03 -1.59 -5.31
N ASP A 110 -3.10 -2.22 -6.47
CA ASP A 110 -2.32 -3.39 -6.85
C ASP A 110 -1.00 -2.95 -7.47
N CYS A 111 0.10 -3.34 -6.85
CA CYS A 111 1.42 -2.87 -7.27
C CYS A 111 2.51 -3.91 -7.01
N TYR A 112 3.72 -3.60 -7.47
CA TYR A 112 4.92 -4.38 -7.22
C TYR A 112 5.93 -3.60 -6.38
N ILE A 113 6.61 -4.32 -5.49
CA ILE A 113 7.85 -3.86 -4.84
C ILE A 113 9.02 -4.61 -5.47
N GLY A 114 10.06 -3.86 -5.86
CA GLY A 114 11.26 -4.36 -6.53
C GLY A 114 11.17 -4.24 -8.05
N ALA A 115 12.16 -3.59 -8.67
CA ALA A 115 12.15 -3.31 -10.11
C ALA A 115 12.45 -4.55 -10.97
N HIS A 116 13.25 -5.50 -10.46
CA HIS A 116 13.66 -6.67 -11.22
C HIS A 116 12.54 -7.73 -11.26
N PRO A 117 12.03 -8.14 -12.44
CA PRO A 117 10.88 -9.06 -12.55
C PRO A 117 11.05 -10.41 -11.82
N ALA A 118 12.28 -10.94 -11.77
CA ALA A 118 12.55 -12.22 -11.09
C ALA A 118 12.52 -12.14 -9.54
N HIS A 119 12.63 -10.93 -8.97
CA HIS A 119 12.71 -10.73 -7.52
C HIS A 119 11.62 -9.82 -6.96
N ARG A 120 10.73 -9.30 -7.83
CA ARG A 120 9.62 -8.46 -7.40
C ARG A 120 8.59 -9.24 -6.60
N ARG A 121 7.88 -8.55 -5.71
CA ARG A 121 6.75 -9.08 -4.96
C ARG A 121 5.50 -8.30 -5.32
N SER A 122 4.41 -9.02 -5.60
CA SER A 122 3.08 -8.42 -5.75
C SER A 122 2.53 -8.05 -4.38
N LEU A 123 1.92 -6.88 -4.27
CA LEU A 123 1.20 -6.44 -3.10
C LEU A 123 -0.11 -5.77 -3.48
N ARG A 124 -1.06 -5.76 -2.54
CA ARG A 124 -2.25 -4.93 -2.58
C ARG A 124 -2.25 -4.07 -1.33
N VAL A 125 -2.34 -2.76 -1.51
CA VAL A 125 -2.46 -1.81 -0.40
C VAL A 125 -3.90 -1.34 -0.31
N TYR A 126 -4.46 -1.37 0.89
CA TYR A 126 -5.76 -0.80 1.21
C TYR A 126 -5.55 0.48 2.02
N THR A 127 -6.21 1.56 1.64
CA THR A 127 -6.16 2.84 2.34
C THR A 127 -7.55 3.44 2.46
N GLU A 128 -7.82 4.17 3.54
CA GLU A 128 -9.09 4.89 3.73
C GLU A 128 -9.12 6.21 2.95
N THR A 129 -7.96 6.87 2.82
CA THR A 129 -7.85 8.19 2.20
C THR A 129 -7.27 8.11 0.79
N ALA A 130 -7.76 8.97 -0.11
CA ALA A 130 -7.27 9.03 -1.48
C ALA A 130 -5.79 9.48 -1.55
N TRP A 131 -5.35 10.41 -0.70
CA TRP A 131 -3.96 10.88 -0.72
C TRP A 131 -2.93 9.80 -0.33
N ALA A 132 -3.28 8.91 0.60
CA ALA A 132 -2.43 7.77 0.96
C ALA A 132 -2.35 6.75 -0.20
N SER A 133 -3.44 6.60 -0.96
CA SER A 133 -3.46 5.81 -2.18
C SER A 133 -2.55 6.41 -3.27
N ILE A 134 -2.53 7.74 -3.44
CA ILE A 134 -1.59 8.45 -4.34
C ILE A 134 -0.15 8.14 -3.94
N SER A 135 0.15 8.25 -2.64
CA SER A 135 1.49 7.98 -2.11
C SER A 135 1.94 6.55 -2.40
N THR A 136 1.02 5.58 -2.29
CA THR A 136 1.28 4.19 -2.66
C THR A 136 1.59 4.05 -4.15
N ALA A 137 0.75 4.62 -5.00
CA ALA A 137 0.93 4.56 -6.46
C ALA A 137 2.24 5.24 -6.92
N ALA A 138 2.70 6.28 -6.22
CA ALA A 138 3.94 6.97 -6.53
C ALA A 138 5.21 6.22 -6.09
N LEU A 139 5.13 5.44 -5.01
CA LEU A 139 6.28 4.72 -4.43
C LEU A 139 6.49 3.32 -4.98
N THR A 140 5.51 2.78 -5.71
CA THR A 140 5.50 1.39 -6.16
C THR A 140 5.41 1.31 -7.68
N ASP A 141 5.83 0.20 -8.27
CA ASP A 141 5.66 -0.03 -9.70
C ASP A 141 4.22 -0.49 -9.94
N SER A 142 3.41 0.38 -10.52
CA SER A 142 2.00 0.09 -10.79
C SER A 142 1.86 -1.02 -11.83
N LEU A 143 0.94 -1.94 -11.59
CA LEU A 143 0.56 -2.98 -12.55
C LEU A 143 0.08 -2.40 -13.89
N LEU A 144 -0.47 -1.18 -13.87
CA LEU A 144 -1.04 -0.47 -15.01
C LEU A 144 -0.06 0.52 -15.66
N ALA A 145 1.10 0.77 -15.06
CA ALA A 145 2.10 1.63 -15.67
C ALA A 145 2.77 0.88 -16.85
N PRO A 146 2.82 1.46 -18.06
CA PRO A 146 3.74 0.99 -19.07
C PRO A 146 5.15 1.15 -18.49
N ALA A 147 5.98 0.12 -18.62
CA ALA A 147 7.36 0.14 -18.12
C ALA A 147 8.09 1.37 -18.67
N CYS A 148 8.15 2.45 -17.89
CA CYS A 148 8.83 3.68 -18.28
C CYS A 148 10.37 3.48 -18.31
N CYS A 149 10.85 2.37 -17.73
CA CYS A 149 12.26 2.10 -17.52
C CYS A 149 13.00 1.46 -18.72
N SER A 150 12.35 1.13 -19.84
CA SER A 150 13.05 0.46 -20.96
C SER A 150 13.60 1.38 -22.06
N ARG A 151 13.51 2.71 -21.94
CA ARG A 151 13.79 3.63 -23.05
C ARG A 151 15.03 4.52 -22.86
N ARG A 152 16.08 4.03 -22.19
CA ARG A 152 17.33 4.81 -22.03
C ARG A 152 18.60 3.95 -21.87
N THR A 153 18.87 3.03 -22.80
CA THR A 153 20.25 2.51 -22.99
C THR A 153 20.43 1.97 -24.41
N THR A 154 20.67 2.86 -25.37
CA THR A 154 21.45 2.61 -26.60
C THR A 154 21.81 3.98 -27.20
N MET A 155 23.02 4.44 -26.91
CA MET A 155 23.83 5.20 -27.85
C MET A 155 24.94 4.25 -28.32
#